data_AF-A0A523YWS5-F1
#
_entry.id   AF-A0A523YWS5-F1
#
_cell.length_a   1.000
_cell.length_b   1.000
_cell.length_c   1.000
_cell.angle_alpha   90.00
_cell.angle_beta   90.00
_cell.angle_gamma   90.00
#
_symmetry.space_group_name_H-M   'P 1'
#
loop_
_entity.id
_entity.type
_entity.pdbx_description
1 polymer ?
#
loop_
_entity_poly.entity_id
_entity_poly.type
_entity_poly.pdbx_seq_one_letter_code
_entity_poly.pdbx_strand_id
1 'polypeptide(L)' 'MEILQRFDRGDIRALSKIISFVENQQDGYQELLGRLYKRVGHSLRVGITGPPGAGKSTLVNALTHEYLGAGKKVGI' A
#
# COMPACT_ATOMS: atom_id res chain seq x y z
N MET A 1 -13.70 0.63 -15.29
CA MET A 1 -13.14 1.99 -15.18
C MET A 1 -13.44 2.67 -13.85
N GLU A 2 -14.61 2.46 -13.24
CA GLU A 2 -15.00 3.10 -11.96
C GLU A 2 -14.01 2.84 -10.80
N ILE A 3 -13.48 1.62 -10.67
CA ILE A 3 -12.59 1.27 -9.56
C ILE A 3 -11.27 2.07 -9.55
N LEU A 4 -10.70 2.35 -10.73
CA LEU A 4 -9.48 3.16 -10.85
C LEU A 4 -9.75 4.62 -10.50
N GLN A 5 -10.90 5.17 -10.87
CA GLN A 5 -11.28 6.53 -10.48
C GLN A 5 -11.49 6.65 -8.97
N ARG A 6 -12.09 5.63 -8.34
CA ARG A 6 -12.25 5.57 -6.89
C ARG A 6 -10.90 5.45 -6.18
N PHE A 7 -10.02 4.60 -6.71
CA PHE A 7 -8.63 4.48 -6.24
C PHE A 7 -7.90 5.82 -6.31
N ASP A 8 -8.04 6.56 -7.41
CA ASP A 8 -7.40 7.88 -7.60
C ASP A 8 -7.91 8.93 -6.60
N ARG A 9 -9.11 8.75 -6.05
CA ARG A 9 -9.68 9.59 -4.99
C ARG A 9 -9.31 9.12 -3.58
N GLY A 10 -8.47 8.09 -3.45
CA GLY A 10 -8.04 7.54 -2.17
C GLY A 10 -9.06 6.61 -1.49
N ASP A 11 -9.99 6.01 -2.25
CA ASP A 11 -10.95 5.05 -1.68
C ASP A 11 -10.25 3.74 -1.27
N ILE A 12 -10.22 3.49 0.04
CA ILE A 12 -9.59 2.31 0.65
C ILE A 12 -10.23 1.01 0.12
N ARG A 13 -11.55 0.97 -0.11
CA ARG A 13 -12.22 -0.23 -0.63
C ARG A 13 -11.83 -0.51 -2.07
N ALA A 14 -11.58 0.53 -2.86
CA ALA A 14 -11.06 0.39 -4.21
C ALA A 14 -9.64 -0.19 -4.20
N LEU A 15 -8.77 0.29 -3.31
CA LEU A 15 -7.43 -0.28 -3.10
C LEU A 15 -7.50 -1.76 -2.72
N SER A 16 -8.30 -2.14 -1.71
CA SER A 16 -8.43 -3.55 -1.28
C SER A 16 -8.88 -4.46 -2.42
N LYS A 17 -9.86 -4.02 -3.22
CA LYS A 17 -10.32 -4.78 -4.40
C LYS A 17 -9.23 -4.94 -5.46
N ILE A 18 -8.43 -3.89 -5.70
CA ILE A 18 -7.29 -3.95 -6.64
C ILE A 18 -6.23 -4.94 -6.13
N ILE A 19 -5.89 -4.91 -4.84
CA ILE A 19 -4.94 -5.87 -4.24
C ILE A 19 -5.45 -7.30 -4.46
N SER A 20 -6.70 -7.59 -4.07
CA SER A 20 -7.27 -8.93 -4.25
C SER A 20 -7.35 -9.35 -5.73
N PHE A 21 -7.64 -8.43 -6.65
CA PHE A 21 -7.67 -8.70 -8.09
C PHE A 21 -6.29 -9.15 -8.62
N VAL A 22 -5.23 -8.46 -8.18
CA VAL A 22 -3.85 -8.75 -8.55
C VAL A 22 -3.35 -10.04 -7.89
N GLU A 23 -3.61 -10.23 -6.59
CA GLU A 23 -3.17 -11.43 -5.85
C GLU A 23 -3.80 -12.72 -6.40
N ASN A 24 -5.08 -12.65 -6.80
CA ASN A 24 -5.79 -13.77 -7.42
C ASN A 24 -5.48 -13.94 -8.92
N GLN A 25 -4.60 -13.12 -9.50
CA GLN A 25 -4.20 -13.17 -10.92
C GLN A 25 -5.40 -13.19 -11.88
N GLN A 26 -6.45 -12.43 -11.56
CA GLN A 26 -7.65 -12.39 -12.40
C GLN A 26 -7.33 -11.85 -13.80
N ASP A 27 -8.09 -12.29 -14.81
CA ASP A 27 -7.88 -11.87 -16.20
C ASP A 27 -7.77 -10.34 -16.33
N GLY A 28 -6.67 -9.87 -16.91
CA GLY A 28 -6.37 -8.44 -17.06
C GLY A 28 -5.57 -7.80 -15.91
N TYR A 29 -5.14 -8.56 -14.89
CA TYR A 29 -4.32 -8.01 -13.79
C TYR A 29 -3.00 -7.38 -14.25
N GLN A 30 -2.36 -7.92 -15.28
CA GLN A 30 -1.12 -7.36 -15.83
C GLN A 30 -1.35 -5.99 -16.49
N GLU A 31 -2.47 -5.83 -17.20
CA GLU A 31 -2.83 -4.55 -17.80
C GLU A 31 -3.12 -3.50 -16.72
N LEU A 32 -3.84 -3.89 -15.67
CA LEU A 32 -4.11 -3.05 -14.51
C LEU A 32 -2.80 -2.60 -13.84
N LEU A 33 -1.87 -3.54 -13.57
CA LEU A 33 -0.56 -3.25 -13.01
C LEU A 33 0.24 -2.30 -13.92
N GLY A 34 0.25 -2.51 -15.23
CA GLY A 34 0.93 -1.64 -16.19
C GLY A 34 0.41 -0.19 -16.15
N ARG A 35 -0.90 0.00 -15.98
CA ARG A 35 -1.51 1.33 -15.81
C ARG A 35 -1.08 1.99 -14.49
N LEU A 36 -1.02 1.22 -13.40
CA LEU A 36 -0.62 1.71 -12.07
C LEU A 36 0.89 1.98 -11.97
N TYR A 37 1.72 1.20 -12.68
CA TYR A 37 3.18 1.29 -12.62
C TYR A 37 3.71 2.68 -12.98
N LYS A 38 3.04 3.41 -13.87
CA LYS A 38 3.40 4.79 -14.24
C LYS A 38 3.36 5.79 -13.07
N ARG A 39 2.76 5.41 -11.93
CA ARG A 39 2.50 6.27 -10.77
C ARG A 39 3.33 5.88 -9.54
N VAL A 40 4.20 4.88 -9.65
CA VAL A 40 5.05 4.40 -8.55
C VAL A 40 6.32 5.24 -8.41
N GLY A 41 7.02 5.12 -7.27
CA GLY A 41 8.31 5.80 -7.04
C GLY A 41 8.23 7.11 -6.24
N HIS A 42 7.02 7.54 -5.85
CA HIS A 42 6.79 8.76 -5.07
C HIS A 42 6.65 8.51 -3.56
N SER A 43 7.10 7.37 -3.06
CA SER A 43 7.04 7.01 -1.64
C SER A 43 8.37 6.42 -1.15
N LEU A 44 8.68 6.69 0.12
CA LEU A 44 9.77 6.03 0.83
C LEU A 44 9.36 4.58 1.15
N ARG A 45 10.23 3.61 0.83
CA ARG A 45 10.04 2.20 1.17
C ARG A 45 11.12 1.77 2.17
N VAL A 46 10.70 1.25 3.32
CA VAL A 46 11.59 0.83 4.42
C VAL A 46 11.27 -0.62 4.76
N GLY A 47 12.29 -1.48 4.76
CA GLY A 47 12.18 -2.87 5.21
C GLY A 47 12.54 -2.99 6.69
N ILE A 48 11.69 -3.65 7.48
CA ILE A 48 11.92 -3.91 8.90
C ILE A 48 11.95 -5.42 9.13
N THR A 49 13.04 -5.93 9.67
CA THR A 49 13.26 -7.36 9.91
C THR A 49 13.89 -7.61 11.28
N GLY A 50 13.85 -8.86 11.75
CA GLY A 50 14.36 -9.29 13.06
C GLY A 50 13.62 -10.52 13.60
N PRO A 51 14.18 -11.22 14.60
CA PRO A 51 13.60 -12.46 15.13
C PRO A 51 12.25 -12.23 15.84
N PRO A 52 11.44 -13.29 16.07
CA PRO A 52 10.24 -13.22 16.91
C PRO A 52 10.57 -12.61 18.28
N GLY A 53 9.69 -11.76 18.80
CA GLY A 53 9.91 -11.08 20.09
C GLY A 53 10.84 -9.86 20.07
N ALA A 54 11.53 -9.55 18.95
CA ALA A 54 12.47 -8.42 18.86
C ALA A 54 11.83 -7.00 18.93
N GLY A 55 10.53 -6.88 19.23
CA GLY A 55 9.85 -5.58 19.31
C GLY A 55 9.53 -4.92 17.97
N LYS A 56 9.62 -5.64 16.84
CA LYS A 56 9.34 -5.12 15.49
C LYS A 56 7.99 -4.40 15.40
N SER A 57 6.91 -5.02 15.87
CA SER A 57 5.57 -4.42 15.82
C SER A 57 5.48 -3.17 16.69
N THR A 58 6.16 -3.12 17.83
CA THR A 58 6.24 -1.93 18.69
C THR A 58 6.92 -0.78 17.94
N LEU A 59 8.05 -1.06 17.28
CA LEU A 59 8.77 -0.08 16.47
C LEU A 59 7.95 0.41 15.27
N VAL A 60 7.35 -0.51 14.50
CA VAL A 60 6.49 -0.17 13.35
C VAL A 60 5.33 0.72 13.80
N ASN A 61 4.69 0.41 14.93
CA ASN A 61 3.57 1.18 15.45
C ASN A 61 4.00 2.59 15.88
N ALA A 62 5.14 2.72 16.56
CA ALA A 62 5.70 4.01 16.96
C ALA A 62 6.07 4.88 15.74
N LEU A 63 6.75 4.31 14.75
CA LEU A 63 7.08 5.00 13.50
C LEU A 63 5.82 5.44 12.75
N THR A 64 4.81 4.58 12.69
CA THR A 64 3.53 4.89 12.05
C THR A 64 2.87 6.09 12.73
N HIS A 65 2.83 6.12 14.06
CA HIS A 65 2.25 7.23 14.81
C HIS A 65 2.99 8.54 14.54
N GLU A 66 4.32 8.51 14.54
CA GLU A 66 5.16 9.68 14.24
C GLU A 66 4.89 10.23 12.83
N TYR A 67 4.87 9.37 11.81
CA TYR A 67 4.64 9.79 10.43
C TYR A 67 3.22 10.32 10.20
N LEU A 68 2.21 9.70 10.83
CA LEU A 68 0.85 10.21 10.80
C LEU A 68 0.75 11.58 11.50
N GLY A 69 1.43 11.76 12.64
CA GLY A 69 1.52 13.05 13.34
C GLY A 69 2.17 14.14 12.49
N ALA A 70 3.14 13.78 11.64
CA ALA A 70 3.76 14.65 10.64
C ALA A 70 2.90 14.86 9.37
N GLY A 71 1.65 14.42 9.34
CA GLY A 71 0.72 14.57 8.22
C GLY A 71 1.06 13.71 7.00
N LYS A 72 1.88 12.66 7.15
CA LYS A 72 2.20 11.72 6.07
C LYS A 72 1.12 10.64 5.96
N LYS A 73 1.06 9.98 4.80
CA LYS A 73 0.27 8.76 4.58
C LYS A 73 1.19 7.55 4.73
N VAL A 74 0.75 6.56 5.52
CA VAL A 74 1.52 5.34 5.82
C VAL A 74 0.75 4.13 5.31
N GLY A 75 1.45 3.20 4.65
CA GLY A 75 0.96 1.85 4.33
C GLY A 75 1.93 0.84 4.95
N ILE A 76 1.38 -0.21 5.55
CA ILE A 76 2.11 -1.28 6.26
C ILE A 76 1.76 -2.61 5.59
#